data_AF-A0A5C8CEQ8-F1
#
_entry.id   AF-A0A5C8CEQ8-F1
#
_cell.length_a   1.000
_cell.length_b   1.000
_cell.length_c   1.000
_cell.angle_alpha   90.00
_cell.angle_beta   90.00
_cell.angle_gamma   90.00
#
_symmetry.space_group_name_H-M   'P 1'
#
loop_
_entity.id
_entity.type
_entity.pdbx_description
1 polymer ?
#
loop_
_entity_poly.entity_id
_entity_poly.type
_entity_poly.pdbx_seq_one_letter_code
_entity_poly.pdbx_strand_id
1 'polypeptide(L)'
;MPSLDSFKCQKTLKVGAKTYVYYSLPTAEKNGLKGISKLPYSMKVLLENMLRNEDDRTVTKADIVAFSKWASKKTLEHEIAFRPARVLMQDFTGVPAVVDLAAMRNAMKTLGGDAEKINPLVPVDLVIDHSVIVNFFGDNKAFGKNVAEEYKQNQERYEFLKWGQKAFSNFSVVPPGTGICHQVNLEYLAQTVWTKKEKLTVGKKTATFDVAYPDSLVGTDSHTTMVNGLAVLGWGVGGIEAEACMLGQPLSMLLPNVVGFKLKGALKEGVTATDLVLTVTQMLRKLGVVGKFVEFFGPGLDHLSVADKATIANMAPEYGATCGFFPVDAAALDYLKTSGRSSARVA
;
A
#
# COMPACT_ATOMS: atom_id res chain seq x y z
N MET A 1 -17.51 8.60 7.46
CA MET A 1 -17.89 10.00 7.77
C MET A 1 -16.78 10.91 7.29
N PRO A 2 -17.04 12.17 6.89
CA PRO A 2 -15.97 13.09 6.55
C PRO A 2 -15.08 13.36 7.78
N SER A 3 -13.78 13.59 7.57
CA SER A 3 -12.84 13.96 8.64
C SER A 3 -13.34 15.17 9.42
N LEU A 4 -13.10 15.16 10.74
CA LEU A 4 -13.35 16.31 11.60
C LEU A 4 -12.40 17.49 11.31
N ASP A 5 -11.25 17.22 10.70
CA ASP A 5 -10.22 18.21 10.36
C ASP A 5 -9.90 19.15 11.54
N SER A 6 -9.62 18.59 12.73
CA SER A 6 -9.33 19.36 13.95
C SER A 6 -8.15 20.33 13.81
N PHE A 7 -7.29 20.09 12.82
CA PHE A 7 -6.12 20.90 12.50
C PHE A 7 -6.35 21.86 11.32
N LYS A 8 -7.58 21.97 10.80
CA LYS A 8 -7.97 22.89 9.72
C LYS A 8 -6.97 22.84 8.54
N CYS A 9 -6.58 21.62 8.18
CA CYS A 9 -5.50 21.35 7.23
C CYS A 9 -6.01 20.97 5.85
N GLN A 10 -7.33 20.88 5.65
CA GLN A 10 -7.90 20.75 4.32
C GLN A 10 -7.51 21.94 3.42
N LYS A 11 -6.94 21.62 2.27
CA LYS A 11 -6.55 22.57 1.23
C LYS A 11 -7.01 22.07 -0.13
N THR A 12 -7.09 22.99 -1.08
CA THR A 12 -7.34 22.67 -2.48
C THR A 12 -6.05 22.72 -3.28
N LEU A 13 -5.93 21.82 -4.25
CA LEU A 13 -4.85 21.74 -5.21
C LEU A 13 -5.45 21.73 -6.61
N LYS A 14 -5.01 22.65 -7.48
CA LYS A 14 -5.44 22.68 -8.89
C LYS A 14 -4.36 22.06 -9.75
N VAL A 15 -4.68 20.98 -10.48
CA VAL A 15 -3.80 20.32 -11.44
C VAL A 15 -4.50 20.34 -12.79
N GLY A 16 -3.98 21.14 -13.72
CA GLY A 16 -4.65 21.44 -14.99
C GLY A 16 -6.06 21.99 -14.77
N ALA A 17 -7.07 21.28 -15.30
CA ALA A 17 -8.48 21.64 -15.16
C ALA A 17 -9.16 21.06 -13.91
N LYS A 18 -8.51 20.11 -13.21
CA LYS A 18 -9.09 19.43 -12.04
C LYS A 18 -8.70 20.11 -10.75
N THR A 19 -9.61 20.11 -9.78
CA THR A 19 -9.37 20.59 -8.42
C THR A 19 -9.53 19.43 -7.45
N TYR A 20 -8.49 19.19 -6.67
CA TYR A 20 -8.44 18.19 -5.63
C TYR A 20 -8.50 18.83 -4.25
N VAL A 21 -9.05 18.10 -3.29
CA VAL A 21 -8.93 18.42 -1.86
C VAL A 21 -7.87 17.49 -1.27
N TYR A 22 -7.01 17.99 -0.40
CA TYR A 22 -6.01 17.18 0.30
C TYR A 22 -5.77 17.71 1.71
N TYR A 23 -5.20 16.88 2.58
CA TYR A 23 -4.87 17.23 3.96
C TYR A 23 -3.40 17.69 4.03
N SER A 24 -3.19 19.00 4.16
CA SER A 24 -1.88 19.65 4.06
C SER A 24 -1.09 19.54 5.35
N LEU A 25 -0.05 18.70 5.36
CA LEU A 25 0.85 18.58 6.52
C LEU A 25 1.48 19.93 6.96
N PRO A 26 1.98 20.81 6.05
CA PRO A 26 2.48 22.12 6.46
C PRO A 26 1.41 23.00 7.13
N THR A 27 0.14 22.88 6.73
CA THR A 27 -0.96 23.60 7.38
C THR A 27 -1.26 23.00 8.76
N ALA A 28 -1.27 21.67 8.86
CA ALA A 28 -1.46 20.98 10.13
C ALA A 28 -0.35 21.33 11.15
N GLU A 29 0.90 21.48 10.69
CA GLU A 29 2.03 21.92 11.52
C GLU A 29 1.81 23.32 12.10
N LYS A 30 1.39 24.27 11.25
CA LYS A 30 1.04 25.64 11.68
C LYS A 30 -0.11 25.66 12.69
N ASN A 31 -1.02 24.69 12.60
CA ASN A 31 -2.23 24.61 13.40
C ASN A 31 -2.11 23.69 14.63
N GLY A 32 -0.89 23.33 15.04
CA GLY A 32 -0.65 22.70 16.34
C GLY A 32 0.24 21.47 16.32
N LEU A 33 0.54 20.89 15.16
CA LEU A 33 1.42 19.73 15.03
C LEU A 33 2.88 20.15 14.85
N LYS A 34 3.44 20.88 15.82
CA LYS A 34 4.81 21.40 15.71
C LYS A 34 5.84 20.29 15.47
N GLY A 35 6.76 20.49 14.52
CA GLY A 35 7.90 19.60 14.28
C GLY A 35 7.63 18.45 13.31
N ILE A 36 6.40 18.30 12.79
CA ILE A 36 6.08 17.22 11.85
C ILE A 36 6.81 17.34 10.50
N SER A 37 7.30 18.54 10.15
CA SER A 37 8.19 18.72 8.99
C SER A 37 9.42 17.81 9.02
N LYS A 38 9.92 17.49 10.23
CA LYS A 38 11.10 16.63 10.48
C LYS A 38 10.78 15.14 10.53
N LEU A 39 9.53 14.74 10.34
CA LEU A 39 9.17 13.33 10.27
C LEU A 39 9.81 12.68 9.04
N PRO A 40 10.21 11.39 9.14
CA PRO A 40 10.46 10.55 7.98
C PRO A 40 9.25 10.54 7.03
N TYR A 41 9.48 10.34 5.74
CA TYR A 41 8.41 10.36 4.74
C TYR A 41 7.38 9.25 4.96
N SER A 42 7.81 8.07 5.38
CA SER A 42 6.92 6.96 5.79
C SER A 42 5.96 7.39 6.92
N MET A 43 6.45 8.12 7.92
CA MET A 43 5.62 8.68 9.00
C MET A 43 4.69 9.79 8.52
N LYS A 44 5.06 10.54 7.47
CA LYS A 44 4.19 11.54 6.84
C LYS A 44 3.00 10.90 6.13
N VAL A 45 3.18 9.71 5.53
CA VAL A 45 2.08 8.94 4.93
C VAL A 45 1.10 8.47 6.01
N LEU A 46 1.61 7.93 7.13
CA LEU A 46 0.76 7.56 8.28
C LEU A 46 0.03 8.78 8.88
N LEU A 47 0.70 9.93 8.99
CA LEU A 47 0.09 11.14 9.51
C LEU A 47 -1.02 11.68 8.60
N GLU A 48 -0.82 11.69 7.28
CA GLU A 48 -1.88 12.03 6.31
C GLU A 48 -3.09 11.11 6.51
N ASN A 49 -2.84 9.82 6.69
CA ASN A 49 -3.88 8.83 6.89
C ASN A 49 -4.72 9.14 8.14
N MET A 50 -4.07 9.52 9.25
CA MET A 50 -4.78 9.91 10.47
C MET A 50 -5.58 11.20 10.27
N LEU A 51 -4.99 12.23 9.67
CA LEU A 51 -5.66 13.51 9.41
C LEU A 51 -6.92 13.35 8.55
N ARG A 52 -6.83 12.53 7.50
CA ARG A 52 -7.95 12.28 6.59
C ARG A 52 -9.05 11.40 7.18
N ASN A 53 -8.74 10.58 8.19
CA ASN A 53 -9.69 9.64 8.78
C ASN A 53 -10.08 10.00 10.24
N GLU A 54 -9.80 11.23 10.69
CA GLU A 54 -10.18 11.70 12.03
C GLU A 54 -11.71 11.64 12.22
N ASP A 55 -12.16 10.83 13.16
CA ASP A 55 -13.59 10.57 13.41
C ASP A 55 -13.97 10.58 14.90
N ASP A 56 -13.00 10.86 15.79
CA ASP A 56 -13.12 10.85 17.27
C ASP A 56 -13.64 9.52 17.86
N ARG A 57 -13.54 8.43 17.07
CA ARG A 57 -13.93 7.08 17.49
C ARG A 57 -12.79 6.09 17.34
N THR A 58 -12.22 6.05 16.15
CA THR A 58 -11.09 5.17 15.80
C THR A 58 -9.81 5.97 15.61
N VAL A 59 -9.91 7.19 15.09
CA VAL A 59 -8.80 8.14 15.01
C VAL A 59 -9.22 9.39 15.75
N THR A 60 -8.58 9.60 16.89
CA THR A 60 -8.79 10.75 17.75
C THR A 60 -7.76 11.84 17.45
N LYS A 61 -8.07 13.06 17.91
CA LYS A 61 -7.10 14.16 17.88
C LYS A 61 -5.81 13.82 18.64
N ALA A 62 -5.90 13.01 19.70
CA ALA A 62 -4.74 12.61 20.50
C ALA A 62 -3.77 11.74 19.69
N ASP A 63 -4.30 10.83 18.85
CA ASP A 63 -3.51 9.97 17.96
C ASP A 63 -2.72 10.81 16.94
N ILE A 64 -3.34 11.86 16.41
CA ILE A 64 -2.68 12.77 15.48
C ILE A 64 -1.59 13.59 16.19
N VAL A 65 -1.85 14.07 17.41
CA VAL A 65 -0.85 14.79 18.22
C VAL A 65 0.35 13.89 18.58
N ALA A 66 0.15 12.58 18.69
CA ALA A 66 1.21 11.62 18.99
C ALA A 66 2.36 11.68 17.96
N PHE A 67 2.09 12.02 16.70
CA PHE A 67 3.15 12.21 15.69
C PHE A 67 4.08 13.40 15.99
N SER A 68 3.55 14.50 16.53
CA SER A 68 4.37 15.64 16.96
C SER A 68 5.22 15.29 18.19
N LYS A 69 4.66 14.51 19.12
CA LYS A 69 5.41 13.97 20.27
C LYS A 69 6.51 13.02 19.82
N TRP A 70 6.20 12.11 18.89
CA TRP A 70 7.16 11.19 18.28
C TRP A 70 8.27 11.97 17.55
N ALA A 71 7.95 13.03 16.81
CA ALA A 71 8.96 13.83 16.10
C ALA A 71 10.05 14.40 17.03
N SER A 72 9.66 14.69 18.28
CA SER A 72 10.53 15.22 19.34
C SER A 72 11.33 14.12 20.06
N LYS A 73 10.70 12.99 20.38
CA LYS A 73 11.31 11.89 21.15
C LYS A 73 12.01 10.82 20.29
N LYS A 74 11.68 10.75 19.00
CA LYS A 74 12.05 9.70 18.02
C LYS A 74 11.52 8.30 18.30
N THR A 75 11.03 8.05 19.50
CA THR A 75 10.29 6.84 19.88
C THR A 75 9.05 7.26 20.66
N LEU A 76 7.96 6.51 20.51
CA LEU A 76 6.75 6.70 21.29
C LEU A 76 5.90 5.43 21.24
N GLU A 77 5.62 4.85 22.40
CA GLU A 77 4.61 3.81 22.52
C GLU A 77 3.24 4.48 22.48
N HIS A 78 2.61 4.47 21.32
CA HIS A 78 1.26 4.98 21.10
C HIS A 78 0.64 4.19 19.97
N GLU A 79 -0.55 3.64 20.20
CA GLU A 79 -1.30 2.86 19.22
C GLU A 79 -2.08 3.79 18.28
N ILE A 80 -2.10 3.47 17.00
CA ILE A 80 -2.83 4.20 15.96
C ILE A 80 -3.69 3.25 15.13
N ALA A 81 -4.74 3.80 14.52
CA ALA A 81 -5.70 3.07 13.70
C ALA A 81 -5.49 3.38 12.20
N PHE A 82 -4.61 2.63 11.55
CA PHE A 82 -4.24 2.84 10.15
C PHE A 82 -5.26 2.27 9.16
N ARG A 83 -5.67 3.08 8.17
CA ARG A 83 -6.61 2.68 7.12
C ARG A 83 -5.92 2.63 5.75
N PRO A 84 -5.45 1.46 5.28
CA PRO A 84 -4.81 1.38 3.96
C PRO A 84 -5.76 1.87 2.85
N ALA A 85 -5.20 2.42 1.77
CA ALA A 85 -5.99 2.89 0.64
C ALA A 85 -6.63 1.75 -0.16
N ARG A 86 -6.00 0.57 -0.15
CA ARG A 86 -6.42 -0.64 -0.86
C ARG A 86 -5.82 -1.90 -0.23
N VAL A 87 -6.27 -3.07 -0.68
CA VAL A 87 -5.73 -4.38 -0.28
C VAL A 87 -5.26 -5.13 -1.52
N LEU A 88 -4.11 -5.81 -1.41
CA LEU A 88 -3.58 -6.70 -2.46
C LEU A 88 -3.66 -8.15 -1.98
N MET A 89 -4.14 -9.05 -2.83
CA MET A 89 -4.27 -10.46 -2.51
C MET A 89 -3.62 -11.33 -3.58
N GLN A 90 -3.17 -12.51 -3.17
CA GLN A 90 -2.75 -13.59 -4.07
C GLN A 90 -3.68 -14.80 -3.91
N ASP A 91 -3.71 -15.72 -4.87
CA ASP A 91 -4.78 -16.73 -4.97
C ASP A 91 -4.84 -17.77 -3.84
N PHE A 92 -3.76 -18.08 -3.13
CA PHE A 92 -3.77 -19.01 -1.98
C PHE A 92 -4.46 -18.41 -0.75
N THR A 93 -4.33 -17.10 -0.54
CA THR A 93 -4.96 -16.39 0.58
C THR A 93 -6.23 -15.63 0.17
N GLY A 94 -6.38 -15.37 -1.13
CA GLY A 94 -7.54 -14.71 -1.73
C GLY A 94 -8.76 -15.62 -1.81
N VAL A 95 -8.58 -16.90 -2.15
CA VAL A 95 -9.67 -17.88 -2.15
C VAL A 95 -10.36 -17.97 -0.77
N PRO A 96 -9.65 -18.23 0.34
CA PRO A 96 -10.30 -18.29 1.65
C PRO A 96 -11.00 -16.99 2.02
N ALA A 97 -10.43 -15.82 1.73
CA ALA A 97 -11.10 -14.55 2.01
C ALA A 97 -12.41 -14.36 1.23
N VAL A 98 -12.46 -14.78 -0.04
CA VAL A 98 -13.69 -14.73 -0.83
C VAL A 98 -14.73 -15.74 -0.30
N VAL A 99 -14.27 -16.90 0.20
CA VAL A 99 -15.15 -17.85 0.93
C VAL A 99 -15.71 -17.20 2.19
N ASP A 100 -14.88 -16.50 2.97
CA ASP A 100 -15.31 -15.85 4.21
C ASP A 100 -16.29 -14.71 3.94
N LEU A 101 -16.08 -13.90 2.89
CA LEU A 101 -17.07 -12.92 2.43
C LEU A 101 -18.40 -13.57 2.03
N ALA A 102 -18.36 -14.70 1.32
CA ALA A 102 -19.56 -15.44 0.94
C ALA A 102 -20.29 -16.02 2.17
N ALA A 103 -19.54 -16.57 3.13
CA ALA A 103 -20.07 -17.07 4.39
C ALA A 103 -20.69 -15.96 5.24
N MET A 104 -20.04 -14.79 5.31
CA MET A 104 -20.58 -13.61 5.98
C MET A 104 -21.87 -13.11 5.34
N ARG A 105 -22.00 -13.16 4.00
CA ARG A 105 -23.27 -12.86 3.31
C ARG A 105 -24.39 -13.81 3.73
N ASN A 106 -24.11 -15.10 3.80
CA ASN A 106 -25.08 -16.10 4.27
C ASN A 106 -25.47 -15.84 5.73
N ALA A 107 -24.50 -15.58 6.61
CA ALA A 107 -24.76 -15.26 8.02
C ALA A 107 -25.60 -13.99 8.17
N MET A 108 -25.28 -12.93 7.42
CA MET A 108 -26.03 -11.67 7.41
C MET A 108 -27.49 -11.88 7.02
N LYS A 109 -27.75 -12.72 6.02
CA LYS A 109 -29.11 -13.10 5.62
C LYS A 109 -29.84 -13.89 6.71
N THR A 110 -29.17 -14.85 7.34
CA THR A 110 -29.74 -15.64 8.46
C THR A 110 -30.13 -14.76 9.65
N LEU A 111 -29.36 -13.69 9.89
CA LEU A 111 -29.65 -12.69 10.94
C LEU A 111 -30.71 -11.65 10.53
N GLY A 112 -31.33 -11.79 9.35
CA GLY A 112 -32.34 -10.85 8.82
C GLY A 112 -31.75 -9.53 8.31
N GLY A 113 -30.44 -9.45 8.13
CA GLY A 113 -29.73 -8.30 7.58
C GLY A 113 -29.64 -8.31 6.06
N ASP A 114 -29.10 -7.22 5.52
CA ASP A 114 -28.83 -7.06 4.09
C ASP A 114 -27.44 -7.62 3.76
N ALA A 115 -27.39 -8.71 2.99
CA ALA A 115 -26.15 -9.37 2.57
C ALA A 115 -25.27 -8.47 1.70
N GLU A 116 -25.85 -7.53 0.93
CA GLU A 116 -25.07 -6.64 0.06
C GLU A 116 -24.20 -5.65 0.84
N LYS A 117 -24.46 -5.46 2.15
CA LYS A 117 -23.57 -4.70 3.04
C LYS A 117 -22.24 -5.41 3.30
N ILE A 118 -22.16 -6.73 3.08
CA ILE A 118 -20.91 -7.46 3.09
C ILE A 118 -20.25 -7.28 1.74
N ASN A 119 -19.43 -6.24 1.65
CA ASN A 119 -18.69 -5.86 0.45
C ASN A 119 -17.39 -5.13 0.82
N PRO A 120 -16.30 -5.30 0.06
CA PRO A 120 -15.11 -4.47 0.19
C PRO A 120 -15.40 -2.96 0.09
N LEU A 121 -14.98 -2.20 1.10
CA LEU A 121 -15.10 -0.74 1.20
C LEU A 121 -13.89 0.01 0.63
N VAL A 122 -12.79 -0.69 0.42
CA VAL A 122 -11.59 -0.24 -0.30
C VAL A 122 -11.38 -1.11 -1.53
N PRO A 123 -10.65 -0.63 -2.56
CA PRO A 123 -10.23 -1.48 -3.67
C PRO A 123 -9.47 -2.71 -3.18
N VAL A 124 -9.82 -3.87 -3.72
CA VAL A 124 -9.15 -5.14 -3.49
C VAL A 124 -8.77 -5.72 -4.84
N ASP A 125 -7.47 -5.94 -5.04
CA ASP A 125 -6.95 -6.55 -6.26
C ASP A 125 -6.39 -7.92 -5.91
N LEU A 126 -6.93 -8.98 -6.50
CA LEU A 126 -6.42 -10.34 -6.37
C LEU A 126 -5.64 -10.72 -7.62
N VAL A 127 -4.39 -11.13 -7.47
CA VAL A 127 -3.55 -11.63 -8.56
C VAL A 127 -3.42 -13.15 -8.46
N ILE A 128 -3.68 -13.85 -9.57
CA ILE A 128 -3.50 -15.30 -9.65
C ILE A 128 -2.10 -15.57 -10.19
N ASP A 129 -1.18 -15.98 -9.31
CA ASP A 129 0.23 -16.19 -9.64
C ASP A 129 0.90 -17.34 -8.87
N HIS A 130 0.29 -17.87 -7.81
CA HIS A 130 0.85 -18.96 -6.99
C HIS A 130 0.51 -20.36 -7.49
N SER A 131 -0.22 -20.47 -8.60
CA SER A 131 -0.78 -21.74 -9.09
C SER A 131 -0.02 -22.34 -10.28
N VAL A 132 0.82 -21.57 -11.00
CA VAL A 132 1.63 -22.11 -12.10
C VAL A 132 2.79 -22.95 -11.56
N ILE A 133 2.91 -24.19 -12.04
CA ILE A 133 4.03 -25.09 -11.74
C ILE A 133 4.87 -25.29 -13.00
N VAL A 134 6.20 -25.29 -12.86
CA VAL A 134 7.14 -25.55 -13.96
C VAL A 134 7.23 -27.06 -14.21
N ASN A 135 6.24 -27.63 -14.90
CA ASN A 135 6.23 -29.04 -15.31
C ASN A 135 6.99 -29.27 -16.62
N PHE A 136 6.91 -28.29 -17.54
CA PHE A 136 7.61 -28.27 -18.81
C PHE A 136 8.60 -27.10 -18.83
N PHE A 137 9.80 -27.32 -19.36
CA PHE A 137 10.86 -26.31 -19.48
C PHE A 137 11.75 -26.59 -20.71
N GLY A 138 12.54 -25.60 -21.13
CA GLY A 138 13.57 -25.78 -22.16
C GLY A 138 13.11 -25.72 -23.63
N ASP A 139 11.83 -25.43 -23.91
CA ASP A 139 11.33 -25.20 -25.27
C ASP A 139 10.28 -24.07 -25.35
N ASN A 140 9.97 -23.61 -26.57
CA ASN A 140 9.02 -22.51 -26.82
C ASN A 140 7.55 -22.88 -26.54
N LYS A 141 7.23 -24.16 -26.30
CA LYS A 141 5.89 -24.65 -25.98
C LYS A 141 5.67 -24.79 -24.47
N ALA A 142 6.73 -24.76 -23.67
CA ALA A 142 6.70 -24.97 -22.23
C ALA A 142 5.72 -24.03 -21.51
N PHE A 143 5.75 -22.73 -21.83
CA PHE A 143 4.84 -21.75 -21.23
C PHE A 143 3.36 -22.11 -21.45
N GLY A 144 2.95 -22.32 -22.71
CA GLY A 144 1.56 -22.68 -23.03
C GLY A 144 1.11 -24.00 -22.41
N LYS A 145 2.02 -24.99 -22.31
CA LYS A 145 1.73 -26.26 -21.64
C LYS A 145 1.55 -26.11 -20.12
N ASN A 146 2.41 -25.33 -19.46
CA ASN A 146 2.30 -25.09 -18.02
C ASN A 146 1.02 -24.34 -17.66
N VAL A 147 0.66 -23.30 -18.43
CA VAL A 147 -0.61 -22.57 -18.23
C VAL A 147 -1.81 -23.48 -18.46
N ALA A 148 -1.80 -24.32 -19.50
CA ALA A 148 -2.90 -25.26 -19.74
C ALA A 148 -3.09 -26.26 -18.59
N GLU A 149 -1.98 -26.77 -18.02
CA GLU A 149 -2.02 -27.68 -16.89
C GLU A 149 -2.51 -26.99 -15.60
N GLU A 150 -2.07 -25.75 -15.36
CA GLU A 150 -2.57 -24.91 -14.26
C GLU A 150 -4.09 -24.75 -14.31
N TYR A 151 -4.65 -24.41 -15.49
CA TYR A 151 -6.09 -24.25 -15.67
C TYR A 151 -6.85 -25.54 -15.39
N LYS A 152 -6.30 -26.69 -15.81
CA LYS A 152 -6.90 -28.01 -15.57
C LYS A 152 -6.94 -28.35 -14.07
N GLN A 153 -5.89 -27.98 -13.32
CA GLN A 153 -5.78 -28.29 -11.90
C GLN A 153 -6.59 -27.34 -11.01
N ASN A 154 -6.80 -26.09 -11.44
CA ASN A 154 -7.37 -25.03 -10.60
C ASN A 154 -8.73 -24.52 -11.09
N GLN A 155 -9.41 -25.26 -11.97
CA GLN A 155 -10.66 -24.82 -12.60
C GLN A 155 -11.70 -24.31 -11.59
N GLU A 156 -11.98 -25.09 -10.54
CA GLU A 156 -12.98 -24.72 -9.52
C GLU A 156 -12.60 -23.43 -8.78
N ARG A 157 -11.33 -23.28 -8.40
CA ARG A 157 -10.81 -22.07 -7.74
C ARG A 157 -10.99 -20.85 -8.65
N TYR A 158 -10.70 -20.98 -9.94
CA TYR A 158 -10.80 -19.86 -10.88
C TYR A 158 -12.25 -19.50 -11.21
N GLU A 159 -13.14 -20.48 -11.31
CA GLU A 159 -14.58 -20.24 -11.44
C GLU A 159 -15.12 -19.52 -10.20
N PHE A 160 -14.69 -19.92 -9.00
CA PHE A 160 -15.06 -19.27 -7.75
C PHE A 160 -14.55 -17.83 -7.64
N LEU A 161 -13.29 -17.56 -7.98
CA LEU A 161 -12.74 -16.20 -7.98
C LEU A 161 -13.42 -15.30 -9.04
N LYS A 162 -13.74 -15.87 -10.21
CA LYS A 162 -14.49 -15.17 -11.26
C LYS A 162 -15.93 -14.86 -10.83
N TRP A 163 -16.55 -15.73 -10.03
CA TRP A 163 -17.81 -15.40 -9.37
C TRP A 163 -17.62 -14.25 -8.38
N GLY A 164 -16.58 -14.29 -7.54
CA GLY A 164 -16.26 -13.23 -6.57
C GLY A 164 -16.12 -11.85 -7.23
N GLN A 165 -15.40 -11.78 -8.35
CA GLN A 165 -15.26 -10.57 -9.17
C GLN A 165 -16.59 -9.96 -9.65
N LYS A 166 -17.62 -10.79 -9.87
CA LYS A 166 -18.95 -10.32 -10.25
C LYS A 166 -19.83 -10.00 -9.04
N ALA A 167 -19.62 -10.72 -7.94
CA ALA A 167 -20.47 -10.66 -6.75
C ALA A 167 -20.13 -9.48 -5.82
N PHE A 168 -18.87 -9.03 -5.82
CA PHE A 168 -18.39 -7.94 -4.97
C PHE A 168 -17.98 -6.72 -5.78
N SER A 169 -18.47 -5.55 -5.38
CA SER A 169 -17.95 -4.27 -5.90
C SER A 169 -16.59 -3.96 -5.28
N ASN A 170 -15.75 -3.18 -5.98
CA ASN A 170 -14.36 -2.89 -5.60
C ASN A 170 -13.43 -4.11 -5.54
N PHE A 171 -13.84 -5.27 -6.04
CA PHE A 171 -13.00 -6.46 -6.12
C PHE A 171 -12.61 -6.74 -7.57
N SER A 172 -11.31 -6.84 -7.84
CA SER A 172 -10.76 -7.13 -9.16
C SER A 172 -9.92 -8.40 -9.11
N VAL A 173 -9.88 -9.14 -10.23
CA VAL A 173 -9.05 -10.34 -10.38
C VAL A 173 -8.17 -10.19 -11.60
N VAL A 174 -6.86 -10.29 -11.41
CA VAL A 174 -5.86 -10.39 -12.48
C VAL A 174 -5.71 -11.87 -12.82
N PRO A 175 -5.98 -12.27 -14.08
CA PRO A 175 -6.02 -13.67 -14.47
C PRO A 175 -4.61 -14.30 -14.49
N PRO A 176 -4.52 -15.65 -14.44
CA PRO A 176 -3.26 -16.36 -14.50
C PRO A 176 -2.48 -16.06 -15.78
N GLY A 177 -1.15 -16.16 -15.71
CA GLY A 177 -0.25 -15.92 -16.84
C GLY A 177 -0.01 -14.44 -17.17
N THR A 178 -0.57 -13.50 -16.39
CA THR A 178 -0.36 -12.05 -16.60
C THR A 178 0.95 -11.55 -15.97
N GLY A 179 1.41 -12.18 -14.90
CA GLY A 179 2.60 -11.79 -14.15
C GLY A 179 2.48 -12.18 -12.68
N ILE A 180 3.47 -11.80 -11.89
CA ILE A 180 3.49 -12.02 -10.43
C ILE A 180 2.90 -10.83 -9.67
N CYS A 181 2.30 -11.09 -8.52
CA CYS A 181 1.50 -10.17 -7.72
C CYS A 181 2.19 -8.81 -7.50
N HIS A 182 3.44 -8.84 -7.03
CA HIS A 182 4.19 -7.62 -6.71
C HIS A 182 4.65 -6.84 -7.93
N GLN A 183 4.98 -7.53 -9.03
CA GLN A 183 5.36 -6.88 -10.28
C GLN A 183 4.16 -6.23 -10.96
N VAL A 184 3.03 -6.94 -11.03
CA VAL A 184 1.76 -6.37 -11.51
C VAL A 184 1.34 -5.18 -10.64
N ASN A 185 1.55 -5.27 -9.32
CA ASN A 185 1.30 -4.16 -8.42
C ASN A 185 2.19 -2.95 -8.76
N LEU A 186 3.49 -3.15 -8.92
CA LEU A 186 4.43 -2.07 -9.25
C LEU A 186 4.17 -1.43 -10.62
N GLU A 187 3.92 -2.25 -11.64
CA GLU A 187 3.80 -1.83 -13.04
C GLU A 187 2.41 -1.30 -13.42
N TYR A 188 1.35 -1.78 -12.76
CA TYR A 188 -0.03 -1.48 -13.16
C TYR A 188 -0.89 -0.92 -12.02
N LEU A 189 -1.01 -1.63 -10.90
CA LEU A 189 -2.01 -1.30 -9.86
C LEU A 189 -1.64 -0.09 -9.02
N ALA A 190 -0.36 0.03 -8.64
CA ALA A 190 0.15 1.11 -7.79
C ALA A 190 0.00 2.47 -8.46
N GLN A 191 -0.41 3.46 -7.67
CA GLN A 191 -0.76 4.79 -8.17
C GLN A 191 0.10 5.91 -7.60
N THR A 192 0.84 5.66 -6.52
CA THR A 192 1.53 6.68 -5.69
C THR A 192 0.59 7.68 -5.01
N VAL A 193 -0.38 8.23 -5.73
CA VAL A 193 -1.46 9.09 -5.23
C VAL A 193 -2.80 8.54 -5.72
N TRP A 194 -3.69 8.23 -4.79
CA TRP A 194 -5.08 7.88 -5.09
C TRP A 194 -5.98 9.11 -5.06
N THR A 195 -7.08 8.99 -5.78
CA THR A 195 -8.14 10.00 -5.80
C THR A 195 -9.47 9.34 -5.53
N LYS A 196 -10.29 9.90 -4.63
CA LYS A 196 -11.63 9.40 -4.34
C LYS A 196 -12.63 10.53 -4.23
N LYS A 197 -13.83 10.31 -4.76
CA LYS A 197 -14.95 11.25 -4.60
C LYS A 197 -15.53 11.12 -3.20
N GLU A 198 -15.52 12.21 -2.45
CA GLU A 198 -16.07 12.25 -1.09
C GLU A 198 -16.91 13.51 -0.88
N LYS A 199 -17.98 13.38 -0.10
CA LYS A 199 -18.81 14.52 0.32
C LYS A 199 -18.16 15.18 1.52
N LEU A 200 -17.69 16.42 1.35
CA LEU A 200 -16.89 17.16 2.32
C LEU A 200 -17.36 18.60 2.40
N THR A 201 -17.03 19.26 3.51
CA THR A 201 -17.21 20.70 3.67
C THR A 201 -15.85 21.39 3.58
N VAL A 202 -15.60 22.11 2.48
CA VAL A 202 -14.37 22.88 2.29
C VAL A 202 -14.71 24.36 2.46
N GLY A 203 -14.20 24.97 3.54
CA GLY A 203 -14.59 26.33 3.93
C GLY A 203 -16.08 26.39 4.27
N LYS A 204 -16.86 27.16 3.51
CA LYS A 204 -18.32 27.29 3.69
C LYS A 204 -19.14 26.39 2.75
N LYS A 205 -18.50 25.59 1.90
CA LYS A 205 -19.18 24.81 0.84
C LYS A 205 -19.14 23.32 1.14
N THR A 206 -20.31 22.72 1.28
CA THR A 206 -20.47 21.25 1.30
C THR A 206 -20.81 20.74 -0.09
N ALA A 207 -19.95 19.91 -0.66
CA ALA A 207 -20.15 19.29 -1.97
C ALA A 207 -19.36 17.99 -2.08
N THR A 208 -19.52 17.27 -3.18
CA THR A 208 -18.64 16.15 -3.53
C THR A 208 -17.38 16.68 -4.20
N PHE A 209 -16.22 16.35 -3.66
CA PHE A 209 -14.90 16.73 -4.17
C PHE A 209 -14.07 15.49 -4.46
N ASP A 210 -13.12 15.59 -5.40
CA ASP A 210 -12.06 14.59 -5.56
C ASP A 210 -10.99 14.84 -4.48
N VAL A 211 -10.80 13.89 -3.57
CA VAL A 211 -9.77 13.93 -2.54
C VAL A 211 -8.53 13.21 -3.03
N ALA A 212 -7.38 13.87 -3.00
CA ALA A 212 -6.09 13.26 -3.29
C ALA A 212 -5.37 12.86 -2.00
N TYR A 213 -4.84 11.65 -1.96
CA TYR A 213 -4.12 11.09 -0.80
C TYR A 213 -3.07 10.07 -1.24
N PRO A 214 -2.00 9.84 -0.44
CA PRO A 214 -0.98 8.86 -0.77
C PRO A 214 -1.56 7.45 -0.95
N ASP A 215 -1.04 6.73 -1.94
CA ASP A 215 -1.27 5.30 -2.06
C ASP A 215 -0.63 4.58 -0.88
N SER A 216 -1.36 3.61 -0.35
CA SER A 216 -0.91 2.74 0.72
C SER A 216 -1.72 1.45 0.71
N LEU A 217 -1.11 0.35 1.08
CA LEU A 217 -1.80 -0.93 1.10
C LEU A 217 -1.27 -1.87 2.16
N VAL A 218 -2.11 -2.85 2.46
CA VAL A 218 -1.63 -4.12 3.01
C VAL A 218 -1.93 -5.23 2.02
N GLY A 219 -1.17 -6.31 2.09
CA GLY A 219 -1.46 -7.47 1.27
C GLY A 219 -1.28 -8.78 2.01
N THR A 220 -1.92 -9.83 1.51
CA THR A 220 -1.86 -11.18 2.10
C THR A 220 -0.61 -11.96 1.66
N ASP A 221 0.48 -11.21 1.44
CA ASP A 221 1.79 -11.71 1.04
C ASP A 221 2.87 -10.83 1.67
N SER A 222 3.91 -11.44 2.25
CA SER A 222 4.98 -10.75 2.98
C SER A 222 5.73 -9.72 2.12
N HIS A 223 5.90 -10.03 0.83
CA HIS A 223 6.69 -9.23 -0.12
C HIS A 223 5.88 -8.11 -0.76
N THR A 224 4.65 -7.86 -0.30
CA THR A 224 3.88 -6.63 -0.60
C THR A 224 4.73 -5.38 -0.38
N THR A 225 5.75 -5.47 0.48
CA THR A 225 6.76 -4.43 0.70
C THR A 225 7.53 -3.99 -0.54
N MET A 226 7.57 -4.76 -1.63
CA MET A 226 8.22 -4.39 -2.89
C MET A 226 7.74 -3.03 -3.43
N VAL A 227 6.45 -2.73 -3.27
CA VAL A 227 5.83 -1.49 -3.76
C VAL A 227 6.36 -0.22 -3.07
N ASN A 228 7.00 -0.37 -1.91
CA ASN A 228 7.63 0.76 -1.21
C ASN A 228 8.80 1.38 -2.01
N GLY A 229 9.36 0.66 -2.99
CA GLY A 229 10.33 1.19 -3.95
C GLY A 229 9.76 2.26 -4.90
N LEU A 230 8.42 2.31 -5.04
CA LEU A 230 7.67 3.32 -5.78
C LEU A 230 6.93 4.28 -4.83
N ALA A 231 7.46 4.49 -3.63
CA ALA A 231 6.93 5.43 -2.63
C ALA A 231 5.48 5.18 -2.20
N VAL A 232 5.00 3.93 -2.33
CA VAL A 232 3.71 3.48 -1.80
C VAL A 232 3.96 2.75 -0.51
N LEU A 233 3.42 3.26 0.61
CA LEU A 233 3.62 2.62 1.90
C LEU A 233 2.78 1.34 2.00
N GLY A 234 3.43 0.17 2.03
CA GLY A 234 2.71 -1.09 2.22
C GLY A 234 3.55 -2.25 2.70
N TRP A 235 2.86 -3.25 3.26
CA TRP A 235 3.47 -4.42 3.88
C TRP A 235 2.53 -5.62 3.93
N GLY A 236 3.08 -6.80 4.20
CA GLY A 236 2.31 -8.03 4.34
C GLY A 236 1.59 -8.14 5.69
N VAL A 237 0.37 -8.66 5.67
CA VAL A 237 -0.46 -8.97 6.85
C VAL A 237 -1.11 -10.36 6.69
N GLY A 238 -1.73 -10.88 7.75
CA GLY A 238 -2.53 -12.10 7.67
C GLY A 238 -3.83 -11.91 6.89
N GLY A 239 -4.45 -13.03 6.49
CA GLY A 239 -5.73 -13.01 5.78
C GLY A 239 -6.84 -12.29 6.55
N ILE A 240 -6.93 -12.54 7.87
CA ILE A 240 -7.93 -11.94 8.76
C ILE A 240 -7.76 -10.41 8.83
N GLU A 241 -6.53 -9.92 8.96
CA GLU A 241 -6.26 -8.48 8.98
C GLU A 241 -6.62 -7.83 7.63
N ALA A 242 -6.32 -8.49 6.51
CA ALA A 242 -6.69 -8.02 5.18
C ALA A 242 -8.22 -7.99 4.99
N GLU A 243 -8.93 -9.01 5.46
CA GLU A 243 -10.41 -9.09 5.49
C GLU A 243 -11.03 -8.00 6.36
N ALA A 244 -10.46 -7.75 7.54
CA ALA A 244 -10.89 -6.66 8.39
C ALA A 244 -10.72 -5.31 7.67
N CYS A 245 -9.57 -5.10 7.00
CA CYS A 245 -9.30 -3.89 6.21
C CYS A 245 -10.30 -3.69 5.08
N MET A 246 -10.58 -4.74 4.29
CA MET A 246 -11.54 -4.64 3.20
C MET A 246 -12.94 -4.29 3.71
N LEU A 247 -13.32 -4.70 4.93
CA LEU A 247 -14.59 -4.33 5.56
C LEU A 247 -14.54 -3.00 6.33
N GLY A 248 -13.45 -2.24 6.21
CA GLY A 248 -13.29 -0.89 6.76
C GLY A 248 -12.82 -0.83 8.22
N GLN A 249 -12.42 -1.96 8.82
CA GLN A 249 -11.74 -1.95 10.10
C GLN A 249 -10.32 -1.42 9.90
N PRO A 250 -9.88 -0.42 10.69
CA PRO A 250 -8.50 0.02 10.67
C PRO A 250 -7.57 -1.03 11.29
N LEU A 251 -6.32 -1.06 10.84
CA LEU A 251 -5.26 -1.82 11.47
C LEU A 251 -4.78 -1.09 12.71
N SER A 252 -4.87 -1.76 13.85
CA SER A 252 -4.20 -1.33 15.07
C SER A 252 -2.70 -1.61 14.95
N MET A 253 -1.89 -0.57 15.16
CA MET A 253 -0.43 -0.69 15.20
C MET A 253 0.19 0.35 16.12
N LEU A 254 1.34 0.04 16.70
CA LEU A 254 2.15 1.04 17.39
C LEU A 254 2.79 2.00 16.37
N LEU A 255 2.95 3.26 16.76
CA LEU A 255 3.78 4.19 15.99
C LEU A 255 5.17 3.59 15.79
N PRO A 256 5.59 3.36 14.53
CA PRO A 256 6.81 2.61 14.28
C PRO A 256 8.03 3.45 14.59
N ASN A 257 9.07 2.80 15.11
CA ASN A 257 10.41 3.37 15.07
C ASN A 257 10.93 3.32 13.63
N VAL A 258 11.61 4.37 13.19
CA VAL A 258 12.14 4.46 11.82
C VAL A 258 13.66 4.47 11.84
N VAL A 259 14.26 3.49 11.17
CA VAL A 259 15.70 3.40 10.94
C VAL A 259 16.04 4.04 9.61
N GLY A 260 16.81 5.12 9.61
CA GLY A 260 17.30 5.74 8.39
C GLY A 260 18.49 4.97 7.82
N PHE A 261 18.38 4.48 6.58
CA PHE A 261 19.48 3.82 5.86
C PHE A 261 20.06 4.78 4.81
N LYS A 262 21.28 5.28 5.06
CA LYS A 262 21.92 6.27 4.18
C LYS A 262 22.72 5.60 3.06
N LEU A 263 22.27 5.75 1.82
CA LEU A 263 23.02 5.33 0.63
C LEU A 263 23.92 6.47 0.13
N LYS A 264 25.15 6.13 -0.24
CA LYS A 264 26.17 7.07 -0.76
C LYS A 264 26.95 6.41 -1.90
N GLY A 265 27.39 7.23 -2.84
CA GLY A 265 28.13 6.78 -4.03
C GLY A 265 27.24 6.09 -5.06
N ALA A 266 27.87 5.46 -6.04
CA ALA A 266 27.23 4.68 -7.09
C ALA A 266 27.77 3.25 -7.09
N LEU A 267 27.00 2.31 -7.64
CA LEU A 267 27.46 0.95 -7.85
C LEU A 267 28.62 0.93 -8.85
N LYS A 268 29.62 0.10 -8.58
CA LYS A 268 30.74 -0.11 -9.51
C LYS A 268 30.28 -0.97 -10.68
N GLU A 269 30.97 -0.85 -11.81
CA GLU A 269 30.76 -1.74 -12.94
C GLU A 269 30.89 -3.22 -12.51
N GLY A 270 29.99 -4.06 -13.00
CA GLY A 270 29.89 -5.48 -12.63
C GLY A 270 29.15 -5.77 -11.32
N VAL A 271 28.80 -4.76 -10.51
CA VAL A 271 27.96 -4.93 -9.31
C VAL A 271 26.50 -4.83 -9.70
N THR A 272 25.71 -5.83 -9.29
CA THR A 272 24.28 -5.95 -9.63
C THR A 272 23.36 -5.44 -8.53
N ALA A 273 22.08 -5.26 -8.86
CA ALA A 273 21.02 -4.99 -7.88
C ALA A 273 20.94 -6.09 -6.81
N THR A 274 21.21 -7.35 -7.20
CA THR A 274 21.24 -8.50 -6.30
C THR A 274 22.36 -8.39 -5.26
N ASP A 275 23.57 -8.00 -5.69
CA ASP A 275 24.70 -7.79 -4.78
C ASP A 275 24.38 -6.68 -3.76
N LEU A 276 23.78 -5.59 -4.24
CA LEU A 276 23.34 -4.48 -3.40
C LEU A 276 22.31 -4.94 -2.36
N VAL A 277 21.23 -5.61 -2.78
CA VAL A 277 20.17 -5.99 -1.84
C VAL A 277 20.63 -7.02 -0.82
N LEU A 278 21.47 -8.00 -1.21
CA LEU A 278 22.00 -8.97 -0.27
C LEU A 278 22.91 -8.30 0.77
N THR A 279 23.71 -7.30 0.35
CA THR A 279 24.53 -6.50 1.26
C THR A 279 23.66 -5.69 2.23
N VAL A 280 22.64 -4.98 1.72
CA VAL A 280 21.70 -4.22 2.56
C VAL A 280 20.98 -5.13 3.55
N THR A 281 20.49 -6.29 3.09
CA THR A 281 19.81 -7.29 3.91
C THR A 281 20.71 -7.78 5.04
N GLN A 282 21.96 -8.13 4.73
CA GLN A 282 22.95 -8.56 5.73
C GLN A 282 23.17 -7.47 6.79
N MET A 283 23.35 -6.21 6.37
CA MET A 283 23.57 -5.08 7.28
C MET A 283 22.37 -4.83 8.19
N LEU A 284 21.15 -4.86 7.65
CA LEU A 284 19.92 -4.63 8.40
C LEU A 284 19.60 -5.78 9.35
N ARG A 285 19.84 -7.04 8.95
CA ARG A 285 19.76 -8.20 9.84
C ARG A 285 20.69 -8.05 11.04
N LYS A 286 21.95 -7.66 10.80
CA LYS A 286 22.94 -7.46 11.87
C LYS A 286 22.53 -6.33 12.82
N LEU A 287 21.87 -5.29 12.33
CA LEU A 287 21.39 -4.17 13.15
C LEU A 287 20.17 -4.52 14.01
N GLY A 288 19.31 -5.44 13.56
CA GLY A 288 18.08 -5.82 14.27
C GLY A 288 16.96 -4.79 14.07
N VAL A 289 16.26 -4.90 12.94
CA VAL A 289 15.17 -3.99 12.55
C VAL A 289 13.77 -4.60 12.62
N VAL A 290 13.62 -5.69 13.39
CA VAL A 290 12.33 -6.36 13.61
C VAL A 290 11.27 -5.40 14.12
N GLY A 291 10.13 -5.33 13.43
CA GLY A 291 8.99 -4.47 13.79
C GLY A 291 9.23 -2.97 13.62
N LYS A 292 10.31 -2.58 12.93
CA LYS A 292 10.64 -1.18 12.64
C LYS A 292 10.39 -0.89 11.17
N PHE A 293 10.21 0.38 10.85
CA PHE A 293 10.31 0.86 9.48
C PHE A 293 11.78 1.12 9.14
N VAL A 294 12.17 0.83 7.91
CA VAL A 294 13.44 1.29 7.33
C VAL A 294 13.10 2.34 6.27
N GLU A 295 13.73 3.50 6.33
CA GLU A 295 13.58 4.54 5.30
C GLU A 295 14.94 4.85 4.67
N PHE A 296 15.01 4.68 3.35
CA PHE A 296 16.22 4.89 2.58
C PHE A 296 16.37 6.36 2.19
N PHE A 297 17.58 6.89 2.32
CA PHE A 297 17.87 8.30 2.00
C PHE A 297 19.33 8.51 1.60
N GLY A 298 19.64 9.71 1.11
CA GLY A 298 21.00 10.12 0.75
C GLY A 298 21.27 10.10 -0.75
N PRO A 299 22.45 10.61 -1.17
CA PRO A 299 22.75 10.86 -2.58
C PRO A 299 22.87 9.58 -3.43
N GLY A 300 23.00 8.41 -2.81
CA GLY A 300 23.00 7.15 -3.56
C GLY A 300 21.65 6.83 -4.24
N LEU A 301 20.54 7.43 -3.78
CA LEU A 301 19.21 7.19 -4.37
C LEU A 301 19.12 7.70 -5.81
N ASP A 302 19.87 8.77 -6.15
CA ASP A 302 19.89 9.37 -7.48
C ASP A 302 20.48 8.42 -8.55
N HIS A 303 21.16 7.37 -8.11
CA HIS A 303 21.78 6.35 -8.97
C HIS A 303 21.00 5.03 -9.02
N LEU A 304 19.84 4.96 -8.37
CA LEU A 304 19.02 3.74 -8.33
C LEU A 304 17.74 3.90 -9.15
N SER A 305 17.48 2.92 -10.01
CA SER A 305 16.19 2.78 -10.68
C SER A 305 15.09 2.37 -9.69
N VAL A 306 13.82 2.49 -10.10
CA VAL A 306 12.71 1.94 -9.31
C VAL A 306 12.83 0.43 -9.17
N ALA A 307 13.36 -0.28 -10.18
CA ALA A 307 13.59 -1.72 -10.08
C ALA A 307 14.61 -2.05 -8.98
N ASP A 308 15.69 -1.27 -8.84
CA ASP A 308 16.69 -1.47 -7.78
C ASP A 308 16.08 -1.20 -6.39
N LYS A 309 15.32 -0.10 -6.27
CA LYS A 309 14.61 0.27 -5.03
C LYS A 309 13.58 -0.78 -4.63
N ALA A 310 12.78 -1.25 -5.59
CA ALA A 310 11.81 -2.31 -5.41
C ALA A 310 12.48 -3.63 -4.99
N THR A 311 13.62 -3.97 -5.59
CA THR A 311 14.43 -5.14 -5.18
C THR A 311 14.83 -5.05 -3.70
N ILE A 312 15.29 -3.88 -3.24
CA ILE A 312 15.66 -3.65 -1.84
C ILE A 312 14.44 -3.70 -0.90
N ALA A 313 13.34 -3.07 -1.31
CA ALA A 313 12.11 -3.01 -0.53
C ALA A 313 11.42 -4.38 -0.43
N ASN A 314 11.52 -5.20 -1.49
CA ASN A 314 11.01 -6.56 -1.54
C ASN A 314 11.61 -7.41 -0.42
N MET A 315 12.91 -7.26 -0.13
CA MET A 315 13.58 -8.06 0.89
C MET A 315 13.31 -7.64 2.35
N ALA A 316 12.34 -6.76 2.60
CA ALA A 316 12.00 -6.31 3.95
C ALA A 316 11.65 -7.43 4.94
N PRO A 317 10.85 -8.44 4.56
CA PRO A 317 10.63 -9.61 5.40
C PRO A 317 11.93 -10.33 5.74
N GLU A 318 12.87 -10.45 4.79
CA GLU A 318 14.14 -11.12 5.02
C GLU A 318 15.00 -10.38 6.04
N TYR A 319 15.09 -9.04 6.02
CA TYR A 319 15.80 -8.29 7.07
C TYR A 319 14.95 -7.96 8.32
N GLY A 320 13.70 -8.39 8.34
CA GLY A 320 12.78 -8.32 9.48
C GLY A 320 12.04 -7.00 9.65
N ALA A 321 12.25 -6.02 8.76
CA ALA A 321 11.52 -4.75 8.86
C ALA A 321 10.06 -4.93 8.47
N THR A 322 9.17 -4.09 9.01
CA THR A 322 7.79 -4.03 8.53
C THR A 322 7.73 -3.51 7.10
N CYS A 323 8.58 -2.53 6.75
CA CYS A 323 8.71 -2.02 5.39
C CYS A 323 10.10 -1.42 5.12
N GLY A 324 10.49 -1.36 3.84
CA GLY A 324 11.66 -0.64 3.34
C GLY A 324 11.26 0.49 2.40
N PHE A 325 11.13 1.71 2.91
CA PHE A 325 10.49 2.84 2.22
C PHE A 325 11.47 3.72 1.45
N PHE A 326 11.14 4.01 0.19
CA PHE A 326 11.81 4.99 -0.66
C PHE A 326 10.87 6.15 -0.95
N PRO A 327 11.22 7.41 -0.61
CA PRO A 327 10.39 8.57 -0.92
C PRO A 327 10.22 8.79 -2.43
N VAL A 328 9.18 9.56 -2.81
CA VAL A 328 8.99 10.00 -4.21
C VAL A 328 10.20 10.83 -4.65
N ASP A 329 10.80 10.45 -5.78
CA ASP A 329 11.90 11.17 -6.42
C ASP A 329 11.75 11.19 -7.96
N ALA A 330 12.76 11.70 -8.66
CA ALA A 330 12.72 11.82 -10.12
C ALA A 330 12.58 10.45 -10.82
N ALA A 331 13.20 9.40 -10.30
CA ALA A 331 13.10 8.06 -10.87
C ALA A 331 11.70 7.46 -10.66
N ALA A 332 11.04 7.75 -9.53
CA ALA A 332 9.65 7.37 -9.32
C ALA A 332 8.72 8.03 -10.35
N LEU A 333 8.89 9.34 -10.59
CA LEU A 333 8.10 10.08 -11.58
C LEU A 333 8.36 9.60 -13.01
N ASP A 334 9.62 9.29 -13.34
CA ASP A 334 9.98 8.73 -14.64
C ASP A 334 9.37 7.34 -14.84
N TYR A 335 9.48 6.48 -13.83
CA TYR A 335 8.89 5.14 -13.85
C TYR A 335 7.38 5.17 -14.07
N LEU A 336 6.65 6.08 -13.40
CA LEU A 336 5.21 6.23 -13.65
C LEU A 336 4.91 6.58 -15.12
N LYS A 337 5.73 7.41 -15.76
CA LYS A 337 5.56 7.74 -17.18
C LYS A 337 5.88 6.56 -18.09
N THR A 338 7.02 5.90 -17.89
CA THR A 338 7.48 4.80 -18.75
C THR A 338 6.61 3.54 -18.64
N SER A 339 6.00 3.32 -17.48
CA SER A 339 4.99 2.27 -17.25
C SER A 339 3.57 2.64 -17.73
N GLY A 340 3.41 3.76 -18.43
CA GLY A 340 2.15 4.10 -19.10
C GLY A 340 1.08 4.74 -18.20
N ARG A 341 1.41 5.22 -17.00
CA ARG A 341 0.45 6.02 -16.23
C ARG A 341 0.14 7.33 -16.97
N SER A 342 -1.13 7.72 -16.99
CA SER A 342 -1.57 8.92 -17.72
C SER A 342 -0.83 10.17 -17.25
N SER A 343 -0.44 11.05 -18.18
CA SER A 343 0.29 12.29 -17.87
C SER A 343 -0.46 13.17 -16.86
N ALA A 344 -1.80 13.18 -16.91
CA ALA A 344 -2.62 13.93 -15.96
C ALA A 344 -2.56 13.39 -14.52
N ARG A 345 -2.18 12.12 -14.33
CA ARG A 345 -1.95 11.52 -13.01
C ARG A 345 -0.54 11.81 -12.49
N VAL A 346 0.44 11.89 -13.37
CA VAL A 346 1.84 12.17 -13.01
C VAL A 346 2.07 13.66 -12.71
N ALA A 347 1.22 14.54 -13.25
CA ALA A 347 1.34 16.00 -13.20
C ALA A 347 1.16 16.64 -11.82
#